data_AF-A0A820HNW6-F1
#
_entry.id   AF-A0A820HNW6-F1
#
_cell.length_a   1.000
_cell.length_b   1.000
_cell.length_c   1.000
_cell.angle_alpha   90.00
_cell.angle_beta   90.00
_cell.angle_gamma   90.00
#
_symmetry.space_group_name_H-M   'P 1'
#
loop_
_entity.id
_entity.type
_entity.pdbx_description
1 polymer ?
#
loop_
_entity_poly.entity_id
_entity_poly.type
_entity_poly.pdbx_seq_one_letter_code
_entity_poly.pdbx_strand_id
1 'polypeptide(L)'
;MSINKNSLLTNHKSFFDHYQNVKNEVKGLLTFHPKEWISAFRSNSKYPLFVRGDIDGFVSLFMNNISTLLAIILSLQPILGDKIVYSKILPGTGLAMLWGNFYYVYMARKLAFKEKRGNVCAMPYGICTPGAFAFIYVIISPTYYGCISTHDKAYCQELAWYVALASNFLTGVVLLLLCVFGEFIRKNTPSIALLSSISGIGYAILALNEYLPIAEAPMVGFIPFTIVMLGYFGGVTYGPLPVAFVALVAGTVLSWATSLNQSSIVHEAVHLVKFYAPVFPIREMFQHMDTIHFYLSTTIPTAIVIAIGTIQCGF
;
A
#
# COMPACT_ATOMS: atom_id res chain seq x y z
N MET A 1 -25.16 -19.70 27.73
CA MET A 1 -23.89 -19.85 26.99
C MET A 1 -22.76 -19.91 28.01
N SER A 2 -22.38 -21.11 28.45
CA SER A 2 -21.37 -21.29 29.51
C SER A 2 -19.98 -21.20 28.86
N ILE A 3 -19.26 -20.11 29.13
CA ILE A 3 -17.87 -19.93 28.65
C ILE A 3 -16.99 -20.90 29.43
N ASN A 4 -16.50 -21.94 28.75
CA ASN A 4 -15.68 -22.99 29.33
C ASN A 4 -14.34 -22.41 29.84
N LYS A 5 -14.15 -22.38 31.17
CA LYS A 5 -12.94 -21.85 31.84
C LYS A 5 -11.64 -22.50 31.33
N ASN A 6 -11.68 -23.74 30.83
CA ASN A 6 -10.51 -24.41 30.27
C ASN A 6 -10.07 -23.85 28.90
N SER A 7 -10.99 -23.26 28.12
CA SER A 7 -10.65 -22.56 26.86
C SER A 7 -9.95 -21.22 27.11
N LEU A 8 -10.31 -20.52 28.20
CA LEU A 8 -9.68 -19.25 28.58
C LEU A 8 -8.24 -19.47 29.09
N LEU A 9 -8.00 -20.52 29.87
CA LEU A 9 -6.66 -20.85 30.41
C LEU A 9 -5.69 -21.35 29.34
N THR A 10 -6.17 -22.09 28.33
CA THR A 10 -5.36 -22.50 27.17
C THR A 10 -5.05 -21.32 26.25
N ASN A 11 -6.00 -20.42 26.03
CA ASN A 11 -5.76 -19.15 25.32
C ASN A 11 -4.76 -18.25 26.06
N HIS A 12 -4.77 -18.21 27.39
CA HIS A 12 -3.84 -17.39 28.17
C HIS A 12 -2.38 -17.87 28.07
N LYS A 13 -2.15 -19.20 28.08
CA LYS A 13 -0.81 -19.77 27.82
C LYS A 13 -0.37 -19.55 26.37
N SER A 14 -1.25 -19.80 25.40
CA SER A 14 -0.94 -19.54 23.99
C SER A 14 -0.64 -18.06 23.69
N PHE A 15 -1.28 -17.13 24.39
CA PHE A 15 -1.00 -15.69 24.25
C PHE A 15 0.36 -15.32 24.84
N PHE A 16 0.72 -15.85 26.01
CA PHE A 16 2.02 -15.57 26.63
C PHE A 16 3.18 -16.15 25.80
N ASP A 17 3.02 -17.36 25.27
CA ASP A 17 4.01 -17.97 24.37
C ASP A 17 4.15 -17.17 23.06
N HIS A 18 3.02 -16.68 22.50
CA HIS A 18 3.03 -15.80 21.35
C HIS A 18 3.74 -14.47 21.66
N TYR A 19 3.44 -13.84 22.80
CA TYR A 19 4.11 -12.62 23.23
C TYR A 19 5.62 -12.79 23.37
N GLN A 20 6.08 -13.93 23.92
CA GLN A 20 7.52 -14.24 23.97
C GLN A 20 8.12 -14.44 22.59
N ASN A 21 7.40 -15.09 21.66
CA ASN A 21 7.85 -15.23 20.27
C ASN A 21 7.95 -13.88 19.56
N VAL A 22 6.93 -13.02 19.66
CA VAL A 22 6.97 -11.64 19.12
C VAL A 22 8.13 -10.87 19.73
N LYS A 23 8.33 -10.95 21.05
CA LYS A 23 9.47 -10.32 21.72
C LYS A 23 10.81 -10.82 21.19
N ASN A 24 10.95 -12.11 20.95
CA ASN A 24 12.16 -12.71 20.39
C ASN A 24 12.37 -12.33 18.92
N GLU A 25 11.30 -12.25 18.12
CA GLU A 25 11.37 -11.78 16.73
C GLU A 25 11.71 -10.30 16.65
N VAL A 26 11.06 -9.45 17.44
CA VAL A 26 11.39 -8.01 17.54
C VAL A 26 12.85 -7.84 17.96
N LYS A 27 13.31 -8.61 18.95
CA LYS A 27 14.72 -8.62 19.36
C LYS A 27 15.62 -9.05 18.19
N GLY A 28 15.23 -10.10 17.46
CA GLY A 28 15.93 -10.59 16.28
C GLY A 28 15.94 -9.62 15.08
N LEU A 29 14.91 -8.78 14.94
CA LEU A 29 14.82 -7.72 13.94
C LEU A 29 15.71 -6.53 14.30
N LEU A 30 15.78 -6.18 15.59
CA LEU A 30 16.62 -5.11 16.11
C LEU A 30 18.12 -5.50 16.15
N THR A 31 18.43 -6.80 16.22
CA THR A 31 19.81 -7.30 16.11
C THR A 31 20.19 -7.53 14.65
N PHE A 32 21.01 -6.63 14.11
CA PHE A 32 21.55 -6.78 12.75
C PHE A 32 22.53 -7.96 12.68
N HIS A 33 22.16 -9.04 11.98
CA HIS A 33 23.01 -10.19 11.72
C HIS A 33 23.59 -10.13 10.29
N PRO A 34 24.72 -9.44 10.05
CA PRO A 34 25.26 -9.22 8.71
C PRO A 34 25.62 -10.53 7.99
N LYS A 35 26.04 -11.56 8.74
CA LYS A 35 26.34 -12.88 8.18
C LYS A 35 25.10 -13.57 7.63
N GLU A 36 23.95 -13.44 8.31
CA GLU A 36 22.67 -13.98 7.83
C GLU A 36 22.24 -13.28 6.54
N TRP A 37 22.36 -11.96 6.49
CA TRP A 37 22.11 -11.15 5.29
C TRP A 37 22.92 -11.61 4.09
N ILE A 38 24.24 -11.77 4.27
CA ILE A 38 25.14 -12.22 3.20
C ILE A 38 24.80 -13.65 2.78
N SER A 39 24.50 -14.55 3.72
CA SER A 39 24.11 -15.92 3.38
C SER A 39 22.75 -16.00 2.70
N ALA A 40 21.79 -15.17 3.09
CA ALA A 40 20.45 -15.14 2.53
C ALA A 40 20.49 -14.67 1.07
N PHE A 41 21.34 -13.70 0.72
CA PHE A 41 21.52 -13.20 -0.65
C PHE A 41 22.50 -14.01 -1.52
N ARG A 42 23.04 -15.13 -1.03
CA ARG A 42 23.76 -16.06 -1.91
C ARG A 42 22.76 -16.80 -2.81
N SER A 43 23.02 -16.76 -4.12
CA SER A 43 22.25 -17.54 -5.08
C SER A 43 22.46 -19.04 -4.82
N ASN A 44 21.38 -19.80 -4.81
CA ASN A 44 21.39 -21.26 -4.69
C ASN A 44 20.45 -21.84 -5.75
N SER A 45 20.79 -23.01 -6.30
CA SER A 45 19.94 -23.74 -7.24
C SER A 45 18.52 -23.97 -6.70
N LYS A 46 18.34 -24.11 -5.38
CA LYS A 46 17.02 -24.29 -4.75
C LYS A 46 16.19 -23.01 -4.61
N TYR A 47 16.79 -21.83 -4.58
CA TYR A 47 16.09 -20.54 -4.49
C TYR A 47 16.92 -19.47 -5.24
N PRO A 48 16.74 -19.35 -6.57
CA PRO A 48 17.48 -18.38 -7.37
C PRO A 48 17.16 -16.93 -6.94
N LEU A 49 18.03 -15.98 -7.28
CA LEU A 49 17.79 -14.55 -7.02
C LEU A 49 16.63 -13.98 -7.83
N PHE A 50 16.41 -14.54 -9.02
CA PHE A 50 15.47 -14.03 -10.00
C PHE A 50 14.91 -15.19 -10.81
N VAL A 51 13.59 -15.21 -10.99
CA VAL A 51 12.89 -16.14 -11.86
C VAL A 51 12.10 -15.39 -12.91
N ARG A 52 11.75 -16.05 -14.02
CA ARG A 52 10.98 -15.42 -15.10
C ARG A 52 9.65 -14.83 -14.63
N GLY A 53 8.99 -15.47 -13.64
CA GLY A 53 7.74 -14.97 -13.05
C GLY A 53 7.88 -13.64 -12.32
N ASP A 54 9.09 -13.25 -11.88
CA ASP A 54 9.32 -12.00 -11.17
C ASP A 54 9.10 -10.78 -12.08
N ILE A 55 9.30 -10.93 -13.39
CA ILE A 55 9.02 -9.86 -14.37
C ILE A 55 7.53 -9.57 -14.44
N ASP A 56 6.71 -10.61 -14.51
CA ASP A 56 5.25 -10.47 -14.57
C ASP A 56 4.70 -9.90 -13.26
N GLY A 57 5.19 -10.39 -12.13
CA GLY A 57 4.88 -9.84 -10.81
C GLY A 57 5.32 -8.38 -10.65
N PHE A 58 6.52 -8.03 -11.11
CA PHE A 58 7.02 -6.65 -11.07
C PHE A 58 6.17 -5.70 -11.92
N VAL A 59 5.90 -6.05 -13.18
CA VAL A 59 5.10 -5.18 -14.06
C VAL A 59 3.69 -5.03 -13.51
N SER A 60 3.08 -6.11 -13.03
CA SER A 60 1.74 -6.06 -12.41
C SER A 60 1.72 -5.15 -11.18
N LEU A 61 2.71 -5.30 -10.30
CA LEU A 61 2.84 -4.46 -9.11
C LEU A 61 3.09 -2.99 -9.46
N PHE A 62 3.95 -2.73 -10.46
CA PHE A 62 4.27 -1.41 -10.94
C PHE A 62 3.03 -0.71 -11.51
N MET A 63 2.28 -1.38 -12.38
CA MET A 63 1.04 -0.83 -12.95
C MET A 63 0.00 -0.57 -11.86
N ASN A 64 -0.21 -1.52 -10.95
CA ASN A 64 -1.15 -1.35 -9.84
C ASN A 64 -0.83 -0.12 -8.97
N ASN A 65 0.44 0.06 -8.63
CA ASN A 65 0.86 1.20 -7.82
C ASN A 65 0.81 2.52 -8.59
N ILE A 66 1.15 2.54 -9.89
CA ILE A 66 1.02 3.75 -10.72
C ILE A 66 -0.43 4.20 -10.82
N SER A 67 -1.35 3.29 -11.14
CA SER A 67 -2.77 3.64 -11.26
C SER A 67 -3.31 4.20 -9.94
N THR A 68 -3.00 3.53 -8.83
CA THR A 68 -3.40 3.99 -7.48
C THR A 68 -2.79 5.36 -7.15
N LEU A 69 -1.52 5.57 -7.47
CA LEU A 69 -0.81 6.81 -7.22
C LEU A 69 -1.39 7.97 -8.04
N LEU A 70 -1.74 7.74 -9.31
CA LEU A 70 -2.40 8.73 -10.16
C LEU A 70 -3.76 9.13 -9.60
N ALA A 71 -4.58 8.17 -9.17
CA ALA A 71 -5.87 8.45 -8.55
C ALA A 71 -5.72 9.30 -7.26
N ILE A 72 -4.71 9.00 -6.44
CA ILE A 72 -4.36 9.77 -5.24
C ILE A 72 -3.91 11.19 -5.60
N ILE A 73 -3.05 11.35 -6.61
CA ILE A 73 -2.58 12.67 -7.07
C ILE A 73 -3.77 13.52 -7.51
N LEU A 74 -4.62 12.99 -8.39
CA LEU A 74 -5.81 13.69 -8.90
C LEU A 74 -6.76 14.11 -7.77
N SER A 75 -6.87 13.30 -6.72
CA SER A 75 -7.70 13.60 -5.55
C SER A 75 -7.07 14.66 -4.62
N LEU A 76 -5.74 14.74 -4.58
CA LEU A 76 -5.01 15.64 -3.69
C LEU A 76 -4.67 17.00 -4.30
N GLN A 77 -4.48 17.08 -5.62
CA GLN A 77 -4.14 18.32 -6.32
C GLN A 77 -5.12 19.48 -6.04
N PRO A 78 -6.45 19.29 -6.04
CA PRO A 78 -7.40 20.37 -5.76
C PRO A 78 -7.27 20.95 -4.34
N ILE A 79 -6.75 20.15 -3.40
CA ILE A 79 -6.67 20.47 -1.98
C ILE A 79 -5.27 21.02 -1.65
N LEU A 80 -4.23 20.19 -1.83
CA LEU A 80 -2.85 20.48 -1.42
C LEU A 80 -2.02 21.21 -2.49
N GLY A 81 -2.49 21.21 -3.74
CA GLY A 81 -1.77 21.80 -4.88
C GLY A 81 -0.56 20.98 -5.33
N ASP A 82 -0.15 21.23 -6.58
CA ASP A 82 0.92 20.47 -7.25
C ASP A 82 2.25 20.51 -6.50
N LYS A 83 2.59 21.68 -5.95
CA LYS A 83 3.88 21.86 -5.26
C LYS A 83 4.03 20.84 -4.13
N ILE A 84 3.03 20.68 -3.27
CA ILE A 84 3.11 19.76 -2.13
C ILE A 84 3.03 18.30 -2.61
N VAL A 85 2.14 17.99 -3.55
CA VAL A 85 1.95 16.62 -4.06
C VAL A 85 3.22 16.09 -4.72
N TYR A 86 3.80 16.82 -5.67
CA TYR A 86 4.97 16.36 -6.42
C TYR A 86 6.29 16.50 -5.63
N SER A 87 6.44 17.53 -4.80
CA SER A 87 7.72 17.73 -4.07
C SER A 87 7.81 16.98 -2.75
N LYS A 88 6.68 16.72 -2.08
CA LYS A 88 6.66 16.08 -0.76
C LYS A 88 6.06 14.67 -0.81
N ILE A 89 4.85 14.44 -1.38
CA ILE A 89 4.18 13.11 -1.32
C ILE A 89 4.92 12.12 -2.20
N LEU A 90 5.08 12.47 -3.47
CA LEU A 90 5.55 11.54 -4.49
C LEU A 90 6.93 10.95 -4.16
N PRO A 91 7.94 11.74 -3.74
CA PRO A 91 9.24 11.20 -3.36
C PRO A 91 9.17 10.36 -2.08
N GLY A 92 8.33 10.76 -1.12
CA GLY A 92 8.10 10.02 0.12
C GLY A 92 7.49 8.64 -0.13
N THR A 93 6.44 8.58 -0.95
CA THR A 93 5.79 7.32 -1.34
C THR A 93 6.75 6.43 -2.13
N GLY A 94 7.52 6.99 -3.06
CA GLY A 94 8.53 6.23 -3.81
C GLY A 94 9.61 5.62 -2.89
N LEU A 95 10.13 6.40 -1.94
CA LEU A 95 11.11 5.91 -0.96
C LEU A 95 10.52 4.83 -0.03
N ALA A 96 9.29 5.03 0.44
CA ALA A 96 8.58 4.05 1.27
C ALA A 96 8.37 2.72 0.52
N MET A 97 7.96 2.79 -0.75
CA MET A 97 7.78 1.61 -1.59
C MET A 97 9.09 0.88 -1.85
N LEU A 98 10.17 1.62 -2.13
CA LEU A 98 11.50 1.06 -2.32
C LEU A 98 11.93 0.31 -1.06
N TRP A 99 11.88 0.96 0.11
CA TRP A 99 12.30 0.36 1.37
C TRP A 99 11.43 -0.83 1.78
N GLY A 100 10.11 -0.72 1.60
CA GLY A 100 9.16 -1.79 1.90
C GLY A 100 9.38 -3.04 1.05
N ASN A 101 9.58 -2.88 -0.26
CA ASN A 101 9.88 -4.02 -1.14
C ASN A 101 11.24 -4.64 -0.83
N PHE A 102 12.28 -3.84 -0.55
CA PHE A 102 13.57 -4.38 -0.11
C PHE A 102 13.45 -5.19 1.17
N TYR A 103 12.66 -4.70 2.14
CA TYR A 103 12.42 -5.40 3.39
C TYR A 103 11.67 -6.72 3.19
N TYR A 104 10.64 -6.77 2.35
CA TYR A 104 9.92 -8.02 2.07
C TYR A 104 10.76 -9.01 1.27
N VAL A 105 11.60 -8.56 0.34
CA VAL A 105 12.58 -9.43 -0.31
C VAL A 105 13.52 -10.04 0.73
N TYR A 106 14.05 -9.23 1.64
CA TYR A 106 14.90 -9.72 2.72
C TYR A 106 14.18 -10.78 3.59
N MET A 107 12.94 -10.52 4.00
CA MET A 107 12.15 -11.46 4.81
C MET A 107 11.87 -12.78 4.07
N ALA A 108 11.50 -12.71 2.79
CA ALA A 108 11.30 -13.90 1.96
C ALA A 108 12.58 -14.74 1.84
N ARG A 109 13.73 -14.09 1.65
CA ARG A 109 15.01 -14.78 1.55
C ARG A 109 15.46 -15.39 2.88
N LYS A 110 15.26 -14.69 3.99
CA LYS A 110 15.53 -15.21 5.33
C LYS A 110 14.70 -16.46 5.60
N LEU A 111 13.43 -16.46 5.20
CA LEU A 111 12.52 -17.59 5.35
C LEU A 111 12.94 -18.77 4.45
N ALA A 112 13.23 -18.52 3.17
CA ALA A 112 13.71 -19.52 2.22
C ALA A 112 15.00 -20.20 2.71
N PHE A 113 15.92 -19.44 3.30
CA PHE A 113 17.15 -19.97 3.88
C PHE A 113 16.89 -20.86 5.11
N LYS A 114 16.03 -20.39 6.04
CA LYS A 114 15.69 -21.10 7.29
C LYS A 114 15.01 -22.44 7.01
N GLU A 115 14.08 -22.48 6.08
CA GLU A 115 13.25 -23.65 5.79
C GLU A 115 13.75 -24.47 4.61
N LYS A 116 14.80 -24.00 3.93
CA LYS A 116 15.44 -24.67 2.79
C LYS A 116 14.45 -24.99 1.64
N ARG A 117 13.41 -24.16 1.48
CA ARG A 117 12.39 -24.29 0.44
C ARG A 117 12.55 -23.24 -0.66
N GLY A 118 12.27 -23.64 -1.89
CA GLY A 118 12.35 -22.80 -3.09
C GLY A 118 11.05 -22.11 -3.49
N ASN A 119 9.93 -22.46 -2.87
CA ASN A 119 8.60 -21.94 -3.16
C ASN A 119 8.21 -20.74 -2.26
N VAL A 120 9.18 -19.87 -1.96
CA VAL A 120 8.93 -18.66 -1.18
C VAL A 120 8.89 -17.47 -2.11
N CYS A 121 7.77 -16.74 -2.09
CA CYS A 121 7.60 -15.50 -2.83
C CYS A 121 7.66 -14.32 -1.87
N ALA A 122 8.28 -13.21 -2.30
CA ALA A 122 8.20 -11.97 -1.55
C ALA A 122 6.81 -11.36 -1.70
N MET A 123 6.25 -10.91 -0.58
CA MET A 123 5.01 -10.15 -0.62
C MET A 123 5.26 -8.81 -1.33
N PRO A 124 4.41 -8.40 -2.28
CA PRO A 124 4.55 -7.09 -2.90
C PRO A 124 4.20 -5.98 -1.90
N TYR A 125 5.04 -4.95 -1.81
CA TYR A 125 4.72 -3.73 -1.04
C TYR A 125 4.20 -2.64 -1.97
N GLY A 126 3.08 -2.02 -1.59
CA GLY A 126 2.41 -1.00 -2.38
C GLY A 126 1.57 -0.06 -1.53
N ILE A 127 0.76 0.75 -2.21
CA ILE A 127 -0.10 1.73 -1.55
C ILE A 127 -1.39 1.04 -1.06
N CYS A 128 -1.76 1.27 0.20
CA CYS A 128 -3.06 0.85 0.71
C CYS A 128 -4.13 1.83 0.23
N THR A 129 -4.76 1.55 -0.91
CA THR A 129 -5.74 2.46 -1.55
C THR A 129 -6.91 2.85 -0.63
N PRO A 130 -7.56 1.92 0.10
CA PRO A 130 -8.63 2.29 1.04
C PRO A 130 -8.14 3.22 2.15
N GLY A 131 -6.93 2.96 2.68
CA GLY A 131 -6.31 3.81 3.69
C GLY A 131 -5.97 5.19 3.13
N ALA A 132 -5.41 5.26 1.92
CA ALA A 132 -5.07 6.52 1.27
C ALA A 132 -6.29 7.40 1.05
N PHE A 133 -7.39 6.86 0.50
CA PHE A 133 -8.63 7.62 0.32
C PHE A 133 -9.30 8.00 1.63
N ALA A 134 -9.26 7.14 2.65
CA ALA A 134 -9.71 7.50 4.00
C ALA A 134 -8.94 8.73 4.53
N PHE A 135 -7.61 8.76 4.37
CA PHE A 135 -6.80 9.91 4.78
C PHE A 135 -7.14 11.19 3.98
N ILE A 136 -7.31 11.07 2.66
CA ILE A 136 -7.66 12.20 1.79
C ILE A 136 -9.00 12.83 2.22
N TYR A 137 -10.05 12.01 2.33
CA TYR A 137 -11.40 12.53 2.54
C TYR A 137 -11.75 12.79 4.01
N VAL A 138 -11.15 12.07 4.95
CA VAL A 138 -11.51 12.14 6.38
C VAL A 138 -10.55 12.98 7.20
N ILE A 139 -9.32 13.20 6.74
CA ILE A 139 -8.31 13.97 7.49
C ILE A 139 -7.88 15.21 6.70
N ILE A 140 -7.37 15.03 5.48
CA ILE A 140 -6.78 16.12 4.68
C ILE A 140 -7.87 17.13 4.27
N SER A 141 -8.96 16.64 3.67
CA SER A 141 -10.07 17.47 3.19
C SER A 141 -10.69 18.33 4.30
N PRO A 142 -11.19 17.76 5.42
CA PRO A 142 -11.80 18.57 6.48
C PRO A 142 -10.81 19.51 7.15
N THR A 143 -9.54 19.13 7.31
CA THR A 143 -8.51 20.03 7.87
C THR A 143 -8.29 21.24 6.96
N TYR A 144 -8.20 21.03 5.65
CA TYR A 144 -8.03 22.11 4.68
C TYR A 144 -9.24 23.05 4.64
N TYR A 145 -10.45 22.49 4.47
CA TYR A 145 -11.68 23.30 4.37
C TYR A 145 -12.08 23.95 5.70
N GLY A 146 -11.71 23.39 6.85
CA GLY A 146 -11.87 24.04 8.15
C GLY A 146 -10.94 25.23 8.32
N CYS A 147 -9.71 25.14 7.79
CA CYS A 147 -8.70 26.19 7.90
C CYS A 147 -8.91 27.35 6.90
N ILE A 148 -9.33 27.05 5.67
CA ILE A 148 -9.38 28.03 4.57
C ILE A 148 -10.27 29.26 4.86
N SER A 149 -11.24 29.10 5.77
CA SER A 149 -12.12 30.18 6.22
C SER A 149 -11.42 31.23 7.09
N THR A 150 -10.24 30.92 7.64
CA THR A 150 -9.57 31.76 8.65
C THR A 150 -8.12 32.11 8.31
N HIS A 151 -7.47 31.37 7.41
CA HIS A 151 -6.05 31.54 7.09
C HIS A 151 -5.80 31.46 5.59
N ASP A 152 -4.60 31.86 5.18
CA ASP A 152 -4.16 31.78 3.79
C ASP A 152 -4.13 30.34 3.27
N LYS A 153 -4.41 30.21 1.96
CA LYS A 153 -4.42 28.92 1.27
C LYS A 153 -3.15 28.11 1.48
N ALA A 154 -1.97 28.75 1.34
CA ALA A 154 -0.69 28.07 1.49
C ALA A 154 -0.50 27.49 2.90
N TYR A 155 -0.89 28.24 3.94
CA TYR A 155 -0.83 27.79 5.32
C TYR A 155 -1.75 26.58 5.56
N CYS A 156 -2.99 26.64 5.06
CA CYS A 156 -3.94 25.55 5.21
C CYS A 156 -3.54 24.27 4.48
N GLN A 157 -2.87 24.39 3.33
CA GLN A 157 -2.31 23.25 2.60
C GLN A 157 -1.19 22.57 3.40
N GLU A 158 -0.29 23.35 4.01
CA GLU A 158 0.77 22.80 4.84
C GLU A 158 0.25 22.21 6.15
N LEU A 159 -0.74 22.86 6.78
CA LEU A 159 -1.39 22.33 7.98
C LEU A 159 -2.05 20.98 7.70
N ALA A 160 -2.85 20.87 6.63
CA ALA A 160 -3.52 19.62 6.26
C ALA A 160 -2.53 18.50 5.98
N TRP A 161 -1.40 18.83 5.33
CA TRP A 161 -0.29 17.91 5.15
C TRP A 161 0.30 17.41 6.49
N TYR A 162 0.64 18.32 7.41
CA TYR A 162 1.30 17.94 8.66
C TYR A 162 0.39 17.12 9.57
N VAL A 163 -0.91 17.47 9.64
CA VAL A 163 -1.91 16.69 10.37
C VAL A 163 -2.06 15.29 9.80
N ALA A 164 -2.03 15.14 8.47
CA ALA A 164 -2.07 13.83 7.82
C ALA A 164 -0.81 13.00 8.12
N LEU A 165 0.38 13.60 8.09
CA LEU A 165 1.61 12.91 8.48
C LEU A 165 1.58 12.44 9.94
N ALA A 166 1.12 13.30 10.84
CA ALA A 166 1.04 13.00 12.27
C ALA A 166 0.04 11.86 12.53
N SER A 167 -1.11 11.90 11.86
CA SER A 167 -2.12 10.83 11.90
C SER A 167 -1.58 9.51 11.34
N ASN A 168 -0.83 9.55 10.23
CA ASN A 168 -0.24 8.35 9.62
C ASN A 168 0.86 7.74 10.51
N PHE A 169 1.64 8.57 11.20
CA PHE A 169 2.59 8.10 12.19
C PHE A 169 1.88 7.39 13.35
N LEU A 170 0.79 7.96 13.86
CA LEU A 170 -0.01 7.32 14.90
C LEU A 170 -0.63 5.99 14.42
N THR A 171 -1.13 5.93 13.18
CA THR A 171 -1.58 4.68 12.56
C THR A 171 -0.46 3.63 12.60
N GLY A 172 0.78 4.00 12.28
CA GLY A 172 1.95 3.13 12.39
C GLY A 172 2.20 2.63 13.82
N VAL A 173 2.10 3.51 14.82
CA VAL A 173 2.23 3.12 16.24
C VAL A 173 1.13 2.15 16.65
N VAL A 174 -0.13 2.42 16.27
CA VAL A 174 -1.26 1.52 16.54
C VAL A 174 -1.05 0.16 15.86
N LEU A 175 -0.55 0.12 14.62
CA LEU A 175 -0.22 -1.12 13.92
C LEU A 175 0.84 -1.95 14.66
N LEU A 176 1.88 -1.30 15.19
CA LEU A 176 2.90 -1.97 16.01
C LEU A 176 2.30 -2.56 17.28
N LEU A 177 1.35 -1.87 17.92
CA LEU A 177 0.63 -2.39 19.08
C LEU A 177 -0.27 -3.58 18.70
N LEU A 178 -1.00 -3.47 17.58
CA LEU A 178 -1.89 -4.53 17.09
C LEU A 178 -1.13 -5.79 16.64
N CYS A 179 0.14 -5.66 16.24
CA CYS A 179 1.00 -6.80 15.89
C CYS A 179 1.06 -7.85 17.01
N VAL A 180 1.10 -7.41 18.28
CA VAL A 180 1.12 -8.30 19.46
C VAL A 180 -0.15 -9.16 19.57
N PHE A 181 -1.27 -8.65 19.07
CA PHE A 181 -2.57 -9.33 19.08
C PHE A 181 -2.86 -10.03 17.74
N GLY A 182 -1.98 -9.92 16.75
CA GLY A 182 -2.23 -10.37 15.38
C GLY A 182 -2.57 -11.87 15.30
N GLU A 183 -1.80 -12.74 15.96
CA GLU A 183 -2.10 -14.19 15.96
C GLU A 183 -3.37 -14.54 16.73
N PHE A 184 -3.67 -13.80 17.80
CA PHE A 184 -4.90 -14.00 18.55
C PHE A 184 -6.12 -13.68 17.66
N ILE A 185 -6.09 -12.55 16.95
CA ILE A 185 -7.14 -12.18 16.00
C ILE A 185 -7.23 -13.23 14.88
N ARG A 186 -6.09 -13.65 14.31
CA ARG A 186 -6.04 -14.66 13.24
C ARG A 186 -6.66 -16.00 13.66
N LYS A 187 -6.39 -16.47 14.88
CA LYS A 187 -6.90 -17.76 15.39
C LYS A 187 -8.38 -17.72 15.76
N ASN A 188 -8.87 -16.57 16.24
CA ASN A 188 -10.25 -16.43 16.71
C ASN A 188 -11.22 -15.88 15.65
N THR A 189 -10.72 -15.35 14.54
CA THR A 189 -11.56 -14.81 13.47
C THR A 189 -11.66 -15.83 12.32
N PRO A 190 -12.88 -16.21 11.87
CA PRO A 190 -13.01 -17.11 10.73
C PRO A 190 -12.51 -16.43 9.45
N SER A 191 -11.74 -17.17 8.65
CA SER A 191 -11.12 -16.67 7.41
C SER A 191 -12.13 -16.07 6.43
N ILE A 192 -13.36 -16.58 6.41
CA ILE A 192 -14.45 -16.10 5.54
C ILE A 192 -14.88 -14.67 5.92
N ALA A 193 -14.95 -14.35 7.22
CA ALA A 193 -15.32 -13.01 7.69
C ALA A 193 -14.26 -11.97 7.37
N LEU A 194 -12.98 -12.38 7.42
CA LEU A 194 -11.88 -11.54 6.98
C LEU A 194 -11.98 -11.29 5.47
N LEU A 195 -12.16 -12.34 4.66
CA LEU A 195 -12.19 -12.23 3.21
C LEU A 195 -13.36 -11.38 2.70
N SER A 196 -14.55 -11.49 3.33
CA SER A 196 -15.72 -10.69 2.95
C SER A 196 -15.51 -9.20 3.18
N SER A 197 -14.85 -8.81 4.27
CA SER A 197 -14.57 -7.40 4.58
C SER A 197 -13.65 -6.74 3.54
N ILE A 198 -12.56 -7.40 3.13
CA ILE A 198 -11.67 -6.89 2.07
C ILE A 198 -12.35 -6.90 0.72
N SER A 199 -13.10 -7.95 0.40
CA SER A 199 -13.82 -8.02 -0.87
C SER A 199 -14.82 -6.88 -1.00
N GLY A 200 -15.57 -6.57 0.07
CA GLY A 200 -16.51 -5.45 0.10
C GLY A 200 -15.82 -4.10 -0.08
N ILE A 201 -14.76 -3.82 0.68
CA ILE A 201 -14.00 -2.56 0.58
C ILE A 201 -13.33 -2.44 -0.80
N GLY A 202 -12.73 -3.52 -1.29
CA GLY A 202 -12.09 -3.58 -2.60
C GLY A 202 -13.09 -3.34 -3.72
N TYR A 203 -14.26 -3.95 -3.68
CA TYR A 203 -15.30 -3.71 -4.69
C TYR A 203 -15.83 -2.28 -4.61
N ALA A 204 -16.17 -1.79 -3.41
CA ALA A 204 -16.76 -0.48 -3.23
C ALA A 204 -15.81 0.67 -3.58
N ILE A 205 -14.52 0.54 -3.26
CA ILE A 205 -13.55 1.63 -3.45
C ILE A 205 -12.72 1.44 -4.71
N LEU A 206 -12.25 0.23 -5.02
CA LEU A 206 -11.41 0.02 -6.20
C LEU A 206 -12.27 -0.21 -7.45
N ALA A 207 -13.23 -1.14 -7.40
CA ALA A 207 -13.99 -1.46 -8.61
C ALA A 207 -14.88 -0.28 -9.04
N LEU A 208 -15.60 0.35 -8.11
CA LEU A 208 -16.50 1.46 -8.48
C LEU A 208 -15.78 2.74 -8.88
N ASN A 209 -14.70 3.13 -8.19
CA ASN A 209 -13.98 4.37 -8.56
C ASN A 209 -13.25 4.21 -9.90
N GLU A 210 -12.67 3.05 -10.18
CA GLU A 210 -11.98 2.81 -11.46
C GLU A 210 -12.97 2.52 -12.61
N TYR A 211 -14.22 2.16 -12.30
CA TYR A 211 -15.25 1.95 -13.32
C TYR A 211 -15.68 3.26 -13.99
N LEU A 212 -15.73 4.38 -13.25
CA LEU A 212 -16.20 5.67 -13.79
C LEU A 212 -15.35 6.15 -14.98
N PRO A 213 -14.01 6.21 -14.91
CA PRO A 213 -13.17 6.57 -16.06
C PRO A 213 -13.32 5.61 -17.26
N ILE A 214 -13.53 4.32 -17.00
CA ILE A 214 -13.75 3.32 -18.06
C ILE A 214 -15.08 3.60 -18.79
N ALA A 215 -16.11 4.00 -18.06
CA ALA A 215 -17.42 4.34 -18.62
C ALA A 215 -17.38 5.65 -19.43
N GLU A 216 -16.53 6.61 -19.08
CA GLU A 216 -16.34 7.86 -19.82
C GLU A 216 -15.67 7.64 -21.19
N ALA A 217 -14.73 6.69 -21.29
CA ALA A 217 -14.00 6.37 -22.51
C ALA A 217 -14.01 4.85 -22.82
N PRO A 218 -15.17 4.27 -23.17
CA PRO A 218 -15.35 2.83 -23.24
C PRO A 218 -14.43 2.14 -24.25
N MET A 219 -14.17 2.76 -25.40
CA MET A 219 -13.27 2.18 -26.41
C MET A 219 -11.84 2.00 -25.90
N VAL A 220 -11.34 2.94 -25.08
CA VAL A 220 -9.98 2.91 -24.55
C VAL A 220 -9.88 2.05 -23.29
N GLY A 221 -10.96 1.95 -22.49
CA GLY A 221 -10.99 1.15 -21.26
C GLY A 221 -11.30 -0.34 -21.47
N PHE A 222 -12.29 -0.69 -22.30
CA PHE A 222 -12.73 -2.09 -22.43
C PHE A 222 -11.73 -3.00 -23.14
N ILE A 223 -10.92 -2.48 -24.07
CA ILE A 223 -9.93 -3.29 -24.79
C ILE A 223 -8.80 -3.75 -23.86
N PRO A 224 -8.09 -2.87 -23.12
CA PRO A 224 -7.12 -3.27 -22.09
C PRO A 224 -7.75 -4.17 -21.02
N PHE A 225 -8.97 -3.86 -20.57
CA PHE A 225 -9.70 -4.71 -19.62
C PHE A 225 -9.89 -6.13 -20.15
N THR A 226 -10.30 -6.28 -21.40
CA THR A 226 -10.46 -7.60 -22.05
C THR A 226 -9.14 -8.34 -22.16
N ILE A 227 -8.05 -7.65 -22.52
CA ILE A 227 -6.69 -8.24 -22.58
C ILE A 227 -6.28 -8.79 -21.21
N VAL A 228 -6.52 -8.03 -20.14
CA VAL A 228 -6.22 -8.43 -18.75
C VAL A 228 -7.08 -9.63 -18.34
N MET A 229 -8.38 -9.61 -18.63
CA MET A 229 -9.29 -10.71 -18.31
C MET A 229 -8.91 -12.00 -19.03
N LEU A 230 -8.63 -11.92 -20.34
CA LEU A 230 -8.18 -13.07 -21.13
C LEU A 230 -6.81 -13.57 -20.70
N GLY A 231 -5.90 -12.67 -20.33
CA GLY A 231 -4.56 -13.03 -19.91
C GLY A 231 -4.52 -13.74 -18.55
N TYR A 232 -5.19 -13.19 -17.53
CA TYR A 232 -5.15 -13.77 -16.19
C TYR A 232 -6.19 -14.87 -15.94
N PHE A 233 -7.41 -14.74 -16.50
CA PHE A 233 -8.49 -15.71 -16.27
C PHE A 233 -8.75 -16.62 -17.47
N GLY A 234 -8.45 -16.15 -18.69
CA GLY A 234 -8.66 -16.90 -19.93
C GLY A 234 -7.50 -17.81 -20.35
N GLY A 235 -6.37 -17.78 -19.63
CA GLY A 235 -5.17 -18.58 -19.96
C GLY A 235 -4.45 -18.15 -21.24
N VAL A 236 -4.78 -16.98 -21.80
CA VAL A 236 -4.13 -16.44 -23.00
C VAL A 236 -2.74 -15.92 -22.61
N THR A 237 -1.71 -16.40 -23.29
CA THR A 237 -0.33 -15.93 -23.08
C THR A 237 0.13 -15.11 -24.26
N TYR A 238 0.77 -13.97 -23.99
CA TYR A 238 1.29 -13.05 -25.02
C TYR A 238 2.81 -13.26 -25.22
N GLY A 239 3.22 -14.53 -25.32
CA GLY A 239 4.63 -14.91 -25.43
C GLY A 239 5.42 -14.53 -24.16
N PRO A 240 6.59 -13.86 -24.28
CA PRO A 240 7.41 -13.49 -23.13
C PRO A 240 6.95 -12.19 -22.43
N LEU A 241 5.94 -11.50 -22.96
CA LEU A 241 5.50 -10.21 -22.43
C LEU A 241 4.49 -10.38 -21.29
N PRO A 242 4.66 -9.65 -20.16
CA PRO A 242 3.66 -9.58 -19.10
C PRO A 242 2.30 -9.11 -19.62
N VAL A 243 1.23 -9.74 -19.14
CA VAL A 243 -0.16 -9.41 -19.56
C VAL A 243 -0.46 -7.94 -19.29
N ALA A 244 -0.08 -7.43 -18.12
CA ALA A 244 -0.26 -6.04 -17.74
C ALA A 244 0.48 -5.07 -18.68
N PHE A 245 1.65 -5.45 -19.21
CA PHE A 245 2.39 -4.61 -20.16
C PHE A 245 1.66 -4.52 -21.51
N VAL A 246 1.17 -5.64 -22.01
CA VAL A 246 0.40 -5.68 -23.28
C VAL A 246 -0.86 -4.83 -23.17
N ALA A 247 -1.57 -4.91 -22.04
CA ALA A 247 -2.75 -4.09 -21.78
C ALA A 247 -2.42 -2.59 -21.74
N LEU A 248 -1.30 -2.20 -21.10
CA LEU A 248 -0.85 -0.80 -21.07
C LEU A 248 -0.56 -0.27 -22.48
N VAL A 249 0.20 -1.02 -23.27
CA VAL A 249 0.57 -0.59 -24.64
C VAL A 249 -0.68 -0.45 -25.50
N ALA A 250 -1.60 -1.42 -25.44
CA ALA A 250 -2.86 -1.36 -26.16
C ALA A 250 -3.69 -0.12 -25.75
N GLY A 251 -3.85 0.13 -24.45
CA GLY A 251 -4.58 1.29 -23.94
C GLY A 251 -3.93 2.62 -24.34
N THR A 252 -2.60 2.69 -24.31
CA THR A 252 -1.86 3.88 -24.72
C THR A 252 -2.06 4.16 -26.21
N VAL A 253 -1.87 3.16 -27.07
CA VAL A 253 -2.07 3.30 -28.53
C VAL A 253 -3.49 3.74 -28.85
N LEU A 254 -4.49 3.13 -28.20
CA LEU A 254 -5.88 3.50 -28.39
C LEU A 254 -6.17 4.93 -27.94
N SER A 255 -5.66 5.34 -26.78
CA SER A 255 -5.84 6.71 -26.28
C SER A 255 -5.29 7.78 -27.24
N TRP A 256 -4.15 7.50 -27.88
CA TRP A 256 -3.60 8.37 -28.93
C TRP A 256 -4.42 8.30 -30.22
N ALA A 257 -4.85 7.12 -30.65
CA ALA A 257 -5.63 6.93 -31.87
C ALA A 257 -7.00 7.61 -31.81
N THR A 258 -7.64 7.62 -30.63
CA THR A 258 -8.93 8.28 -30.40
C THR A 258 -8.81 9.77 -30.07
N SER A 259 -7.59 10.35 -30.11
CA SER A 259 -7.31 11.75 -29.74
C SER A 259 -7.74 12.13 -28.31
N LEU A 260 -7.81 11.14 -27.41
CA LEU A 260 -8.05 11.38 -25.98
C LEU A 260 -6.81 12.00 -25.33
N ASN A 261 -5.62 11.57 -25.75
CA ASN A 261 -4.37 12.21 -25.40
C ASN A 261 -4.09 13.41 -26.32
N GLN A 262 -3.83 14.57 -25.72
CA GLN A 262 -3.38 15.77 -26.44
C GLN A 262 -1.90 16.03 -26.17
N SER A 263 -1.15 16.39 -27.21
CA SER A 263 0.29 16.67 -27.09
C SER A 263 0.58 17.82 -26.13
N SER A 264 -0.30 18.82 -26.06
CA SER A 264 -0.21 19.97 -25.14
C SER A 264 -0.14 19.54 -23.67
N ILE A 265 -1.01 18.62 -23.26
CA ILE A 265 -1.09 18.10 -21.88
C ILE A 265 0.19 17.34 -21.54
N VAL A 266 0.71 16.55 -22.48
CA VAL A 266 1.97 15.81 -22.29
C VAL A 266 3.15 16.78 -22.11
N HIS A 267 3.20 17.85 -22.89
CA HIS A 267 4.24 18.88 -22.74
C HIS A 267 4.21 19.54 -21.36
N GLU A 268 3.02 19.84 -20.83
CA GLU A 268 2.87 20.39 -19.48
C GLU A 268 3.28 19.37 -18.41
N ALA A 269 2.87 18.11 -18.55
CA ALA A 269 3.23 17.04 -17.62
C ALA A 269 4.74 16.78 -17.54
N VAL A 270 5.47 16.94 -18.66
CA VAL A 270 6.94 16.81 -18.67
C VAL A 270 7.61 17.83 -17.75
N HIS A 271 7.04 19.02 -17.57
CA HIS A 271 7.60 20.04 -16.67
C HIS A 271 7.43 19.71 -15.18
N LEU A 272 6.55 18.77 -14.83
CA LEU A 272 6.36 18.24 -13.48
C LEU A 272 7.38 17.13 -13.16
N VAL A 273 7.97 16.50 -14.18
CA VAL A 273 9.02 15.49 -14.02
C VAL A 273 10.34 16.18 -13.70
N LYS A 274 10.55 16.46 -12.42
CA LYS A 274 11.78 17.05 -11.87
C LYS A 274 12.31 16.18 -10.74
N PHE A 275 13.60 16.30 -10.47
CA PHE A 275 14.16 15.69 -9.28
C PHE A 275 13.69 16.46 -8.04
N TYR A 276 12.94 15.79 -7.18
CA TYR A 276 12.51 16.29 -5.88
C TYR A 276 13.23 15.51 -4.79
N ALA A 277 14.01 16.21 -3.95
CA ALA A 277 14.66 15.57 -2.82
C ALA A 277 13.60 15.20 -1.76
N PRO A 278 13.68 14.01 -1.15
CA PRO A 278 12.77 13.63 -0.07
C PRO A 278 12.99 14.55 1.14
N VAL A 279 11.90 15.08 1.66
CA VAL A 279 11.90 15.93 2.87
C VAL A 279 11.44 15.09 4.06
N PHE A 280 12.11 15.24 5.20
CA PHE A 280 11.77 14.55 6.45
C PHE A 280 11.28 15.54 7.51
N PRO A 281 9.99 15.95 7.48
CA PRO A 281 9.45 16.95 8.39
C PRO A 281 9.09 16.35 9.76
N ILE A 282 10.08 15.77 10.46
CA ILE A 282 9.85 15.08 11.74
C ILE A 282 9.44 16.09 12.81
N ARG A 283 10.10 17.25 12.86
CA ARG A 283 9.85 18.27 13.89
C ARG A 283 8.45 18.87 13.75
N GLU A 284 8.10 19.23 12.53
CA GLU A 284 6.83 19.84 12.16
C GLU A 284 5.67 18.87 12.40
N MET A 285 5.87 17.58 12.11
CA MET A 285 4.91 16.53 12.45
C MET A 285 4.63 16.48 13.96
N PHE A 286 5.66 16.51 14.81
CA PHE A 286 5.48 16.47 16.27
C PHE A 286 4.84 17.74 16.83
N GLN A 287 5.03 18.90 16.19
CA GLN A 287 4.37 20.15 16.59
C GLN A 287 2.84 20.11 16.37
N HIS A 288 2.37 19.32 15.41
CA HIS A 288 0.95 19.16 15.10
C HIS A 288 0.34 17.87 15.68
N MET A 289 1.04 17.18 16.59
CA MET A 289 0.50 15.99 17.29
C MET A 289 -0.74 16.33 18.12
N ASP A 290 -0.78 17.52 18.70
CA ASP A 290 -1.94 17.96 19.48
C ASP A 290 -3.19 18.01 18.62
N THR A 291 -3.12 18.23 17.31
CA THR A 291 -4.30 18.31 16.44
C THR A 291 -4.90 16.93 16.12
N ILE A 292 -4.21 15.84 16.46
CA ILE A 292 -4.63 14.46 16.13
C ILE A 292 -5.84 14.03 16.96
N HIS A 293 -6.07 14.58 18.16
CA HIS A 293 -7.15 14.11 19.03
C HIS A 293 -8.53 14.15 18.36
N PHE A 294 -8.76 15.12 17.47
CA PHE A 294 -9.98 15.23 16.66
C PHE A 294 -10.16 14.08 15.66
N TYR A 295 -9.05 13.51 15.17
CA TYR A 295 -9.02 12.45 14.16
C TYR A 295 -8.72 11.07 14.73
N LEU A 296 -8.61 10.91 16.06
CA LEU A 296 -8.41 9.60 16.69
C LEU A 296 -9.54 8.62 16.34
N SER A 297 -10.78 9.11 16.31
CA SER A 297 -11.97 8.33 15.96
C SER A 297 -11.91 7.72 14.56
N THR A 298 -11.11 8.27 13.66
CA THR A 298 -11.03 7.83 12.25
C THR A 298 -9.70 7.12 11.97
N THR A 299 -8.62 7.61 12.60
CA THR A 299 -7.27 7.03 12.54
C THR A 299 -7.23 5.62 13.11
N ILE A 300 -7.87 5.38 14.26
CA ILE A 300 -7.86 4.06 14.93
C ILE A 300 -8.60 3.01 14.08
N PRO A 301 -9.85 3.22 13.62
CA PRO A 301 -10.51 2.27 12.73
C PRO A 301 -9.72 2.01 11.45
N THR A 302 -9.15 3.04 10.84
CA THR A 302 -8.32 2.89 9.64
C THR A 302 -7.10 2.00 9.92
N ALA A 303 -6.42 2.20 11.06
CA ALA A 303 -5.31 1.35 11.49
C ALA A 303 -5.73 -0.12 11.68
N ILE A 304 -6.91 -0.35 12.28
CA ILE A 304 -7.44 -1.71 12.48
C ILE A 304 -7.74 -2.39 11.14
N VAL A 305 -8.36 -1.67 10.19
CA VAL A 305 -8.62 -2.20 8.83
C VAL A 305 -7.31 -2.57 8.13
N ILE A 306 -6.29 -1.72 8.20
CA ILE A 306 -4.95 -2.00 7.63
C ILE A 306 -4.32 -3.23 8.32
N ALA A 307 -4.43 -3.33 9.64
CA ALA A 307 -3.90 -4.47 10.40
C ALA A 307 -4.55 -5.78 9.97
N ILE A 308 -5.88 -5.79 9.87
CA ILE A 308 -6.67 -6.92 9.41
C ILE A 308 -6.23 -7.35 8.02
N GLY A 309 -6.08 -6.41 7.08
CA GLY A 309 -5.67 -6.76 5.73
C GLY A 309 -4.24 -7.27 5.63
N THR A 310 -3.35 -6.79 6.49
CA THR A 310 -1.98 -7.33 6.57
C THR A 310 -1.99 -8.79 7.06
N ILE A 311 -2.82 -9.11 8.06
CA ILE A 311 -2.98 -10.49 8.55
C ILE A 311 -3.52 -11.41 7.44
N GLN A 312 -4.41 -10.91 6.59
CA GLN A 312 -5.00 -11.67 5.47
C GLN A 312 -4.02 -11.99 4.37
N CYS A 313 -3.12 -11.06 4.04
CA CYS A 313 -2.08 -11.30 3.03
C CYS A 313 -1.04 -12.34 3.48
N GLY A 314 -0.98 -12.68 4.77
CA GLY A 314 -0.09 -13.69 5.32
C GLY A 314 -0.62 -15.13 5.27
N PHE A 315 -1.78 -15.37 4.66
CA PHE A 315 -2.35 -16.72 4.44
C PHE A 315 -1.88 -17.37 3.15
#